data_AF-A0A969Y0S1-F1
#
_entry.id   AF-A0A969Y0S1-F1
#
_cell.length_a   1.000
_cell.length_b   1.000
_cell.length_c   1.000
_cell.angle_alpha   90.00
_cell.angle_beta   90.00
_cell.angle_gamma   90.00
#
_symmetry.space_group_name_H-M   'P 1'
#
loop_
_entity.id
_entity.type
_entity.pdbx_description
1 polymer ?
#
loop_
_entity_poly.entity_id
_entity_poly.type
_entity_poly.pdbx_seq_one_letter_code
_entity_poly.pdbx_strand_id
1 'polypeptide(L)' 'WISFSNPYHLYELPFMDPYLVTYSPSPASQRAAGRALLGQIPFTGTLPCELEGFWSLGDGVRRSARIRRASEPRD' A
#
# COMPACT_ATOMS: atom_id res chain seq x y z
N TRP A 1 4.02 -7.31 -3.94
CA TRP A 1 2.73 -7.77 -4.50
C TRP A 1 1.60 -6.81 -4.14
N ILE A 2 0.59 -6.64 -5.00
CA ILE A 2 -0.60 -5.83 -4.72
C ILE A 2 -1.84 -6.74 -4.82
N SER A 3 -2.54 -6.93 -3.70
CA SER A 3 -3.84 -7.59 -3.66
C SER A 3 -4.95 -6.55 -3.82
N PHE A 4 -5.78 -6.72 -4.84
CA PHE A 4 -6.95 -5.87 -5.06
C PHE A 4 -8.25 -6.43 -4.44
N SER A 5 -8.17 -7.40 -3.53
CA SER A 5 -9.36 -8.04 -2.95
C SER A 5 -9.29 -8.15 -1.43
N ASN A 6 -8.46 -9.04 -0.92
CA ASN A 6 -8.39 -9.40 0.50
C ASN A 6 -6.93 -9.54 0.94
N PRO A 7 -6.64 -9.54 2.25
CA PRO A 7 -5.28 -9.62 2.75
C PRO A 7 -4.72 -11.05 2.78
N TYR A 8 -5.57 -12.07 2.66
CA TYR A 8 -5.26 -13.47 2.93
C TYR A 8 -4.40 -14.16 1.88
N HIS A 9 -4.22 -13.59 0.69
CA HIS A 9 -3.21 -14.07 -0.28
C HIS A 9 -1.79 -14.06 0.29
N LEU A 10 -1.55 -13.34 1.39
CA LEU A 10 -0.31 -13.43 2.17
C LEU A 10 0.02 -14.88 2.56
N TYR A 11 -0.96 -15.69 2.97
CA TYR A 11 -0.72 -17.07 3.41
C TYR A 11 -0.27 -17.98 2.27
N GLU A 12 -0.72 -17.69 1.05
CA GLU A 12 -0.34 -18.44 -0.15
C GLU A 12 1.02 -17.99 -0.68
N LEU A 13 1.36 -16.71 -0.50
CA LEU A 13 2.58 -16.08 -1.02
C LEU A 13 3.35 -15.32 0.08
N PRO A 14 3.74 -15.97 1.20
CA PRO A 14 4.30 -15.28 2.36
C PRO A 14 5.68 -14.66 2.13
N PHE A 15 6.36 -15.09 1.06
CA PHE A 15 7.66 -14.57 0.64
C PHE A 15 7.59 -13.24 -0.13
N MET A 16 6.38 -12.75 -0.47
CA MET A 16 6.20 -11.51 -1.23
C MET A 16 6.30 -10.28 -0.32
N ASP A 17 7.46 -9.62 -0.36
CA ASP A 17 7.72 -8.35 0.33
C ASP A 17 8.18 -7.28 -0.69
N PRO A 18 7.60 -6.07 -0.76
CA PRO A 18 6.47 -5.55 0.03
C PRO A 18 5.08 -6.07 -0.40
N TYR A 19 4.16 -6.14 0.56
CA TYR A 19 2.75 -6.53 0.36
C TYR A 19 1.80 -5.34 0.58
N LEU A 20 0.93 -5.07 -0.40
CA LEU A 20 -0.08 -4.01 -0.36
C LEU A 20 -1.46 -4.59 -0.63
N VAL A 21 -2.46 -4.17 0.15
CA VAL A 21 -3.87 -4.58 -0.02
C VAL A 21 -4.72 -3.33 -0.21
N THR A 22 -5.56 -3.32 -1.26
CA THR A 22 -6.47 -2.18 -1.54
C THR A 22 -7.93 -2.45 -1.17
N TYR A 23 -8.25 -3.70 -0.81
CA TYR A 23 -9.59 -4.18 -0.46
C TYR A 23 -10.68 -3.99 -1.52
N SER A 24 -10.30 -3.65 -2.77
CA SER A 24 -11.25 -3.44 -3.86
C SER A 24 -10.57 -3.46 -5.23
N PRO A 25 -11.17 -4.15 -6.22
CA PRO A 25 -10.69 -4.18 -7.60
C PRO A 25 -11.11 -2.94 -8.40
N SER A 26 -11.81 -1.99 -7.79
CA SER A 26 -12.33 -0.82 -8.49
C SER A 26 -11.21 0.02 -9.15
N PRO A 27 -11.48 0.69 -10.28
CA PRO A 27 -10.53 1.61 -10.88
C PRO A 27 -10.07 2.73 -9.94
N ALA A 28 -10.92 3.14 -8.99
CA ALA A 28 -10.56 4.13 -7.99
C ALA A 28 -9.46 3.61 -7.04
N SER A 29 -9.60 2.39 -6.53
CA SER A 29 -8.61 1.75 -5.65
C SER A 29 -7.30 1.47 -6.37
N GLN A 30 -7.34 1.05 -7.65
CA GLN A 30 -6.13 0.87 -8.46
C GLN A 30 -5.38 2.19 -8.67
N ARG A 31 -6.11 3.28 -8.99
CA ARG A 31 -5.51 4.61 -9.11
C ARG A 31 -4.92 5.08 -7.78
N ALA A 32 -5.60 4.86 -6.66
CA ALA A 32 -5.08 5.22 -5.34
C ALA A 32 -3.79 4.45 -5.01
N ALA A 33 -3.74 3.14 -5.27
CA ALA A 33 -2.52 2.34 -5.12
C ALA A 33 -1.37 2.88 -5.98
N GLY A 34 -1.63 3.18 -7.25
CA GLY A 34 -0.63 3.77 -8.14
C GLY A 34 -0.11 5.12 -7.64
N ARG A 35 -1.01 6.02 -7.21
CA ARG A 35 -0.63 7.32 -6.62
C ARG A 35 0.20 7.16 -5.35
N ALA A 36 -0.18 6.23 -4.48
CA ALA A 36 0.54 5.99 -3.22
C ALA A 36 1.94 5.41 -3.47
N LEU A 37 2.07 4.45 -4.38
CA LEU A 37 3.36 3.86 -4.77
C LEU A 37 4.30 4.89 -5.43
N LEU A 38 3.75 5.82 -6.20
CA LEU A 38 4.51 6.94 -6.77
C LEU A 38 4.79 8.07 -5.75
N GLY A 39 4.35 7.91 -4.49
CA GLY A 39 4.54 8.90 -3.43
C GLY A 39 3.70 10.17 -3.60
N GLN A 40 2.66 10.15 -4.42
CA GLN A 40 1.79 11.31 -4.67
C GLN A 40 0.76 11.51 -3.55
N ILE A 41 0.37 10.44 -2.87
CA ILE A 41 -0.51 10.44 -1.69
C ILE A 41 0.13 9.56 -0.60
N PRO A 42 -0.18 9.78 0.69
CA PRO A 42 0.39 8.99 1.77
C PRO A 42 -0.22 7.58 1.87
N PHE A 43 0.50 6.66 2.50
CA PHE A 43 -0.05 5.41 3.01
C PHE A 43 -0.56 5.60 4.44
N THR A 44 -1.88 5.45 4.62
CA THR A 44 -2.59 5.64 5.90
C THR A 44 -3.51 4.46 6.26
N GLY A 45 -3.62 3.45 5.40
CA GLY A 45 -4.41 2.25 5.68
C GLY A 45 -3.79 1.41 6.80
N THR A 46 -4.64 0.63 7.47
CA THR A 46 -4.27 -0.37 8.47
C THR A 46 -5.07 -1.64 8.23
N LEU A 47 -4.56 -2.79 8.67
CA LEU A 47 -5.28 -4.05 8.59
C LEU A 47 -6.54 -3.97 9.46
N PRO A 48 -7.74 -4.30 8.93
CA PRO A 48 -8.98 -4.35 9.68
C PRO A 48 -9.22 -5.71 10.36
N CYS A 49 -8.29 -6.65 10.18
CA CYS A 49 -8.30 -7.98 10.79
C CYS A 49 -6.87 -8.40 11.14
N GLU A 50 -6.75 -9.39 12.01
CA GLU A 50 -5.47 -10.04 12.32
C GLU A 50 -5.10 -11.06 11.23
N LEU A 51 -3.83 -11.13 10.89
CA LEU A 51 -3.24 -12.15 10.02
C LEU A 51 -2.27 -12.97 10.87
N GLU A 52 -2.81 -13.99 11.52
CA GLU A 52 -2.12 -14.89 12.44
C GLU A 52 -0.75 -15.35 11.91
N GLY A 53 0.29 -15.18 12.74
CA GLY A 53 1.67 -15.51 12.38
C GLY A 53 2.39 -14.46 11.54
N PHE A 54 1.72 -13.39 11.11
CA PHE A 54 2.33 -12.32 10.30
C PHE A 54 2.15 -10.93 10.90
N TRP A 55 0.91 -10.43 10.97
CA TRP A 55 0.61 -9.03 11.34
C TRP A 55 -0.66 -8.94 12.19
N SER A 56 -0.64 -8.05 13.17
CA SER A 56 -1.75 -7.84 14.10
C SER A 56 -2.81 -6.89 13.53
N LEU A 57 -4.01 -6.94 14.11
CA LEU A 57 -5.06 -5.96 13.84
C LEU A 57 -4.53 -4.53 14.01
N GLY A 58 -4.78 -3.67 13.03
CA GLY A 58 -4.33 -2.28 13.06
C GLY A 58 -2.91 -2.04 12.55
N ASP A 59 -2.15 -3.09 12.23
CA ASP A 59 -0.84 -2.93 11.60
C ASP A 59 -0.96 -2.26 10.23
N GLY A 60 0.02 -1.43 9.90
CA GLY A 60 0.05 -0.74 8.61
C GLY A 60 1.27 0.14 8.47
N VAL A 61 1.91 0.07 7.30
CA VAL A 61 3.07 0.91 7.02
C VAL A 61 2.63 2.35 6.80
N ARG A 62 3.18 3.27 7.60
CA ARG A 62 3.01 4.71 7.43
C ARG A 62 4.10 5.27 6.52
N ARG A 63 3.68 5.95 5.45
CA ARG A 63 4.56 6.69 4.55
C ARG A 63 3.88 7.98 4.13
N SER A 64 4.58 9.11 4.30
CA SER A 64 4.12 10.40 3.81
C SER A 64 4.23 10.46 2.28
N ALA A 65 3.46 11.36 1.67
CA ALA A 65 3.68 11.73 0.28
C ALA A 65 5.08 12.35 0.13
N ARG A 66 5.72 12.10 -1.01
CA ARG A 66 7.01 12.70 -1.35
C ARG A 66 6.80 14.19 -1.54
N ILE A 67 7.50 15.00 -0.75
CA ILE A 67 7.58 16.44 -0.99
C ILE A 67 8.24 16.61 -2.37
N ARG A 68 7.51 17.23 -3.31
CA ARG A 68 8.14 17.72 -4.54
C ARG A 68 9.18 18.74 -4.11
N ARG A 69 10.47 18.40 -4.22
CA ARG A 69 11.49 19.45 -4.30
C ARG A 69 11.11 20.30 -5.50
N ALA A 70 11.02 21.61 -5.31
CA ALA A 70 10.96 22.53 -6.43
C ALA A 70 12.09 22.16 -7.39
N SER A 71 11.75 22.02 -8.67
CA SER A 71 12.69 21.69 -9.73
C SER A 71 13.89 22.62 -9.68
N GLU A 72 15.09 22.05 -9.62
CA GLU A 72 16.31 22.75 -10.05
C GLU A 72 16.06 23.30 -11.46
N PRO A 73 16.59 24.49 -11.80
CA PRO A 73 16.46 25.06 -13.13
C PRO A 73 16.94 24.04 -14.16
N ARG A 74 16.18 23.89 -15.25
CA ARG A 74 16.73 23.28 -16.45
C ARG A 74 17.61 24.33 -17.09
N ASP A 75 18.93 24.20 -16.90
CA ASP A 75 19.92 24.89 -17.71
C ASP A 75 19.81 24.49 -19.20
#